data_AF-A0A957RA86-F1
#
_entry.id   AF-A0A957RA86-F1
#
_cell.length_a   1.000
_cell.length_b   1.000
_cell.length_c   1.000
_cell.angle_alpha   90.00
_cell.angle_beta   90.00
_cell.angle_gamma   90.00
#
_symmetry.space_group_name_H-M   'P 1'
#
loop_
_entity.id
_entity.type
_entity.pdbx_description
1 polymer ?
#
loop_
_entity_poly.entity_id
_entity_poly.type
_entity_poly.pdbx_seq_one_letter_code
_entity_poly.pdbx_strand_id
1 'polypeptide(L)' 'MAGQNHNGALTDAAILKALSTVQEPELHNDLVSLNMIRDITISGGDVGFTIV' A
#
# COMPACT_ATOMS: atom_id res chain seq x y z
N MET A 1 -19.88 22.71 10.53
CA MET A 1 -19.30 21.40 10.90
C MET A 1 -18.67 20.86 9.62
N ALA A 2 -17.36 20.66 9.62
CA ALA A 2 -16.54 20.55 8.41
C ALA A 2 -16.95 19.35 7.53
N GLY A 3 -17.24 19.63 6.26
CA GLY A 3 -17.38 18.61 5.22
C GLY A 3 -16.00 18.05 4.89
N GLN A 4 -15.72 16.84 5.36
CA GLN A 4 -14.60 16.05 4.91
C GLN A 4 -15.01 15.41 3.58
N ASN A 5 -14.68 16.09 2.48
CA ASN A 5 -14.69 15.48 1.16
C ASN A 5 -13.55 14.46 1.14
N HIS A 6 -13.85 13.20 1.47
CA HIS A 6 -12.93 12.08 1.30
C HIS A 6 -12.74 11.79 -0.19
N ASN A 7 -12.17 12.73 -0.92
CA ASN A 7 -11.47 12.37 -2.14
C ASN A 7 -10.22 11.65 -1.64
N GLY A 8 -10.34 10.32 -1.54
CA GLY A 8 -9.28 9.41 -1.13
C GLY A 8 -8.13 9.49 -2.11
N ALA A 9 -7.32 10.54 -1.95
CA ALA A 9 -5.99 10.62 -2.51
C ALA A 9 -5.22 9.48 -1.86
N LEU A 10 -5.31 8.31 -2.50
CA LEU A 10 -4.57 7.12 -2.19
C LEU A 10 -3.09 7.50 -2.31
N THR A 11 -2.57 7.95 -1.18
CA THR A 11 -1.24 8.55 -1.07
C THR A 11 -0.27 7.41 -0.86
N ASP A 12 0.94 7.54 -1.39
CA ASP A 12 1.99 6.52 -1.25
C ASP A 12 2.19 6.11 0.21
N ALA A 13 2.09 7.08 1.14
CA ALA A 13 2.14 6.83 2.57
C ALA A 13 1.01 5.92 3.07
N ALA A 14 -0.23 6.08 2.58
CA ALA A 14 -1.36 5.23 2.94
C ALA A 14 -1.20 3.82 2.37
N ILE A 15 -0.66 3.71 1.15
CA ILE A 15 -0.39 2.43 0.48
C ILE A 15 0.73 1.69 1.19
N LEU A 16 1.85 2.35 1.46
CA LEU A 16 2.97 1.79 2.24
C LEU A 16 2.51 1.33 3.62
N LYS A 17 1.65 2.10 4.28
CA LYS A 17 1.09 1.73 5.58
C LYS A 17 0.18 0.51 5.49
N ALA A 18 -0.64 0.40 4.44
CA ALA A 18 -1.48 -0.77 4.19
C ALA A 18 -0.64 -2.01 3.85
N LEU A 19 0.36 -1.87 2.97
CA LEU A 19 1.26 -2.95 2.58
C LEU A 19 2.13 -3.43 3.75
N SER A 20 2.52 -2.54 4.67
CA SER A 20 3.23 -2.89 5.90
C SER A 20 2.37 -3.72 6.88
N THR A 21 1.04 -3.63 6.81
CA THR A 21 0.17 -4.54 7.60
C THR A 21 0.11 -5.97 7.05
N VAL A 22 0.56 -6.18 5.82
CA VAL A 22 0.68 -7.51 5.22
C VAL A 22 2.03 -8.10 5.65
N GLN A 23 1.99 -8.85 6.74
CA GLN A 23 3.15 -9.57 7.27
C GLN A 23 3.28 -10.93 6.59
N GLU A 24 4.46 -11.27 6.08
CA GLU A 24 4.71 -12.62 5.57
C GLU A 24 5.05 -13.57 6.73
N PRO A 25 4.20 -14.55 7.06
CA PRO A 25 4.43 -15.47 8.18
C PRO A 25 5.66 -16.37 7.96
N GLU A 26 6.05 -16.61 6.70
CA GLU A 26 7.22 -17.41 6.35
C GLU A 26 8.54 -16.64 6.55
N LEU A 27 8.55 -15.35 6.23
CA LEU A 27 9.75 -14.49 6.31
C LEU A 27 9.80 -13.62 7.57
N HIS A 28 8.75 -13.65 8.41
CA HIS A 28 8.61 -12.85 9.63
C HIS A 28 8.74 -11.33 9.45
N ASN A 29 8.71 -10.86 8.20
CA ASN A 29 8.94 -9.46 7.84
C ASN A 29 7.87 -9.00 6.86
N ASP A 30 7.67 -7.68 6.76
CA ASP A 30 6.70 -7.12 5.82
C ASP A 30 7.26 -7.02 4.40
N LEU A 31 6.37 -7.20 3.41
CA LEU A 31 6.69 -7.15 1.97
C LEU A 31 7.40 -5.84 1.57
N VAL A 32 7.08 -4.75 2.28
CA VAL A 32 7.70 -3.43 2.11
C VAL A 32 9.14 -3.44 2.60
N SER A 33 9.39 -3.93 3.82
CA SER A 33 10.75 -4.02 4.41
C SER A 33 11.67 -4.97 3.65
N LEU A 34 11.11 -5.99 3.02
CA LEU A 34 11.87 -6.92 2.16
C LEU A 34 12.19 -6.31 0.78
N ASN A 35 11.72 -5.09 0.50
CA ASN A 35 11.91 -4.40 -0.78
C ASN A 35 11.45 -5.25 -1.98
N MET A 36 10.48 -6.14 -1.75
CA MET A 36 9.96 -7.11 -2.74
C MET A 36 8.87 -6.50 -3.62
N ILE A 37 8.31 -5.37 -3.20
CA ILE A 37 7.28 -4.66 -3.94
C ILE A 37 7.92 -3.93 -5.11
N ARG A 38 7.56 -4.35 -6.32
CA ARG A 38 8.04 -3.77 -7.58
C ARG A 38 6.84 -3.30 -8.39
N ASP A 39 6.92 -2.08 -8.90
CA ASP A 39 5.86 -1.45 -9.69
C ASP A 39 4.53 -1.30 -8.92
N ILE A 40 4.32 -0.15 -8.28
CA ILE A 40 3.05 0.19 -7.62
C ILE A 40 2.24 1.05 -8.58
N THR A 41 1.07 0.58 -8.96
CA THR A 41 0.14 1.26 -9.85
C THR A 41 -1.14 1.63 -9.09
N ILE A 42 -1.57 2.86 -9.30
CA ILE A 42 -2.75 3.44 -8.65
C ILE A 42 -3.67 3.93 -9.74
N SER A 43 -4.86 3.36 -9.85
CA SER A 43 -5.83 3.73 -10.88
C SER A 43 -7.21 3.93 -10.28
N GLY A 44 -7.63 5.19 -10.12
CA GLY A 44 -9.00 5.55 -9.75
C GLY A 44 -9.51 5.04 -8.38
N GLY A 45 -8.63 4.43 -7.57
CA GLY A 45 -8.98 3.77 -6.30
C GLY A 45 -8.45 2.35 -6.18
N ASP A 46 -8.10 1.72 -7.32
CA ASP A 46 -7.48 0.41 -7.35
C ASP A 46 -5.96 0.50 -7.20
N VAL A 47 -5.39 -0.43 -6.42
CA VAL A 47 -3.96 -0.53 -6.13
C VAL A 47 -3.45 -1.86 -6.67
N GLY A 48 -2.58 -1.80 -7.67
CA GLY A 48 -1.85 -2.95 -8.20
C GLY A 48 -0.40 -2.88 -7.79
N PHE A 49 0.18 -4.01 -7.40
CA PHE A 49 1.62 -4.11 -7.17
C PHE A 49 2.13 -5.48 -7.59
N THR A 50 3.38 -5.54 -8.06
CA THR A 50 4.02 -6.80 -8.46
C THR A 50 5.01 -7.23 -7.38
N ILE A 51 5.03 -8.51 -7.05
CA ILE A 51 6.01 -9.12 -6.14
C ILE A 51 6.90 -10.05 -6.99
N VAL A 52 8.18 -10.16 -6.65
CA VAL A 52 9.15 -11.04 -7.34
C VAL A 52 9.58 -12.24 -6.52
#